data_AF-A0A176F530-F1
#
_entry.id   AF-A0A176F530-F1
#
_cell.length_a   1.000
_cell.length_b   1.000
_cell.length_c   1.000
_cell.angle_alpha   90.00
_cell.angle_beta   90.00
_cell.angle_gamma   90.00
#
_symmetry.space_group_name_H-M   'P 1'
#
loop_
_entity.id
_entity.type
_entity.pdbx_description
1 polymer ?
#
loop_
_entity_poly.entity_id
_entity_poly.type
_entity_poly.pdbx_seq_one_letter_code
_entity_poly.pdbx_strand_id
1 'polypeptide(L)'
;MMLEEARAHYEQLGFRANNLHTIGEHTSVIATRVGTVKTSTLALALRSEGFSVELHDGFLMVEAGDETPDLQTVLAHIRSGEPVDLFAGAGNLMSEKFHPYLSQPLLELDAISSKLAPDTLTAMVGRIVPA
;
A
#
# COMPACT_ATOMS: atom_id res chain seq x y z
N MET A 1 20.90 18.69 -14.99
CA MET A 1 20.91 19.71 -13.91
C MET A 1 19.76 19.48 -12.92
N MET A 2 18.48 19.68 -13.27
CA MET A 2 17.36 19.45 -12.32
C MET A 2 17.11 17.97 -11.98
N LEU A 3 17.31 17.07 -12.94
CA LEU A 3 17.20 15.61 -12.75
C LEU A 3 18.32 15.03 -11.87
N GLU A 4 19.52 15.61 -11.94
CA GLU A 4 20.65 15.21 -11.08
C GLU A 4 20.35 15.59 -9.63
N GLU A 5 19.90 16.82 -9.39
CA GLU A 5 19.52 17.29 -8.06
C GLU A 5 18.35 16.49 -7.48
N ALA A 6 17.30 16.22 -8.27
CA ALA A 6 16.18 15.39 -7.83
C ALA A 6 16.63 13.98 -7.44
N ARG A 7 17.54 13.37 -8.22
CA ARG A 7 18.14 12.06 -7.88
C ARG A 7 19.00 12.13 -6.63
N ALA A 8 19.81 13.19 -6.48
CA ALA A 8 20.64 13.39 -5.29
C ALA A 8 19.79 13.58 -4.02
N HIS A 9 18.68 14.32 -4.09
CA HIS A 9 17.73 14.45 -2.98
C HIS A 9 17.05 13.12 -2.64
N TYR A 10 16.65 12.35 -3.65
CA TYR A 10 16.10 11.01 -3.45
C TYR A 10 17.11 10.06 -2.78
N GLU A 11 18.40 10.18 -3.13
CA GLU A 11 19.48 9.44 -2.47
C GLU A 11 19.72 9.92 -1.04
N GLN A 12 19.73 11.24 -0.80
CA GLN A 12 19.88 11.84 0.54
C GLN A 12 18.75 11.47 1.49
N LEU A 13 17.53 11.30 0.98
CA LEU A 13 16.38 10.81 1.75
C LEU A 13 16.50 9.32 2.12
N GLY A 14 17.57 8.64 1.72
CA GLY A 14 17.85 7.26 2.12
C GLY A 14 16.92 6.22 1.48
N PHE A 15 16.00 6.63 0.60
CA PHE A 15 15.08 5.71 -0.07
C PHE A 15 15.82 4.66 -0.89
N ARG A 16 17.05 4.94 -1.35
CA ARG A 16 17.88 3.97 -2.07
C ARG A 16 18.12 2.68 -1.28
N ALA A 17 18.34 2.79 0.04
CA ALA A 17 18.63 1.66 0.93
C ALA A 17 17.40 1.18 1.71
N ASN A 18 16.53 2.10 2.16
CA ASN A 18 15.37 1.78 2.97
C ASN A 18 14.10 2.26 2.27
N ASN A 19 13.14 1.37 2.07
CA ASN A 19 11.89 1.72 1.40
C ASN A 19 10.80 2.22 2.37
N LEU A 20 11.06 2.24 3.69
CA LEU A 20 10.15 2.74 4.73
C LEU A 20 10.89 3.79 5.57
N HIS A 21 10.27 4.95 5.76
CA HIS A 21 10.79 6.04 6.60
C HIS A 21 9.67 6.65 7.43
N THR A 22 9.92 6.85 8.72
CA THR A 22 9.01 7.58 9.61
C THR A 22 9.35 9.07 9.56
N ILE A 23 8.37 9.91 9.22
CA ILE A 23 8.56 11.36 9.05
C ILE A 23 7.86 12.20 10.12
N GLY A 24 7.02 11.57 10.95
CA GLY A 24 6.33 12.17 12.08
C GLY A 24 5.98 11.11 13.12
N GLU A 25 5.28 11.49 14.18
CA GLU A 25 4.93 10.57 15.28
C GLU A 25 4.04 9.41 14.79
N HIS A 26 3.11 9.70 13.87
CA HIS A 26 2.16 8.73 13.33
C HIS A 26 2.22 8.61 11.80
N THR A 27 3.21 9.24 11.16
CA THR A 27 3.28 9.35 9.71
C THR A 27 4.53 8.67 9.17
N SER A 28 4.33 7.75 8.23
CA SER A 28 5.38 7.02 7.54
C SER A 28 5.24 7.11 6.02
N VAL A 29 6.37 7.13 5.32
CA VAL A 29 6.45 7.11 3.87
C VAL A 29 7.02 5.77 3.42
N ILE A 30 6.32 5.13 2.48
CA ILE A 30 6.75 3.89 1.84
C ILE A 30 7.06 4.16 0.37
N ALA A 31 8.32 3.97 -0.04
CA ALA A 31 8.70 3.94 -1.45
C ALA A 31 8.48 2.53 -2.03
N THR A 32 7.40 2.36 -2.80
CA THR A 32 6.99 1.03 -3.29
C THR A 32 7.84 0.54 -4.48
N ARG A 33 8.27 1.46 -5.35
CA ARG A 33 9.11 1.17 -6.55
C ARG A 33 8.55 0.11 -7.49
N VAL A 34 7.23 0.00 -7.53
CA VAL A 34 6.50 -0.94 -8.39
C VAL A 34 5.40 -0.20 -9.13
N GLY A 35 4.76 -0.89 -10.07
CA GLY A 35 3.64 -0.33 -10.83
C GLY A 35 2.41 -0.07 -9.97
N THR A 36 1.56 0.83 -10.45
CA THR A 36 0.36 1.35 -9.78
C THR A 36 -0.55 0.27 -9.21
N VAL A 37 -0.78 -0.84 -9.93
CA VAL A 37 -1.62 -1.95 -9.45
C VAL A 37 -1.14 -2.49 -8.11
N LYS A 38 0.16 -2.74 -7.96
CA LYS A 38 0.75 -3.30 -6.73
C LYS A 38 0.75 -2.27 -5.60
N THR A 39 1.08 -1.02 -5.94
CA THR A 39 1.04 0.11 -4.99
C THR A 39 -0.37 0.33 -4.44
N SER A 40 -1.40 0.33 -5.30
CA SER A 40 -2.81 0.42 -4.91
C SER A 40 -3.28 -0.78 -4.11
N THR A 41 -2.77 -1.98 -4.41
CA THR A 41 -3.09 -3.19 -3.63
C THR A 41 -2.58 -3.08 -2.20
N LEU A 42 -1.34 -2.61 -1.99
CA LEU A 42 -0.82 -2.38 -0.63
C LEU A 42 -1.54 -1.24 0.07
N ALA A 43 -1.87 -0.15 -0.65
CA ALA A 43 -2.65 0.92 -0.06
C ALA A 43 -4.02 0.41 0.43
N LEU A 44 -4.66 -0.47 -0.32
CA LEU A 44 -5.92 -1.09 0.08
C LEU A 44 -5.75 -2.01 1.29
N ALA A 45 -4.69 -2.84 1.32
CA ALA A 45 -4.35 -3.69 2.46
C ALA A 45 -4.11 -2.88 3.74
N LEU A 46 -3.39 -1.77 3.66
CA LEU A 46 -3.16 -0.91 4.83
C LEU A 46 -4.45 -0.20 5.26
N ARG A 47 -5.31 0.22 4.32
CA ARG A 47 -6.60 0.82 4.67
C ARG A 47 -7.55 -0.17 5.35
N SER A 48 -7.52 -1.45 4.99
CA SER A 48 -8.35 -2.45 5.66
C SER A 48 -7.89 -2.73 7.10
N GLU A 49 -6.63 -2.45 7.42
CA GLU A 49 -6.07 -2.46 8.78
C GLU A 49 -6.28 -1.13 9.54
N GLY A 50 -7.02 -0.18 8.94
CA GLY A 50 -7.41 1.08 9.58
C GLY A 50 -6.48 2.27 9.32
N PHE A 51 -5.40 2.12 8.55
CA PHE A 51 -4.52 3.24 8.23
C PHE A 51 -5.17 4.21 7.23
N SER A 52 -4.90 5.51 7.40
CA SER A 52 -5.11 6.48 6.33
C SER A 52 -3.93 6.40 5.35
N VAL A 53 -4.22 6.21 4.06
CA VAL A 53 -3.17 6.04 3.05
C VAL A 53 -3.40 6.95 1.87
N GLU A 54 -2.42 7.78 1.54
CA GLU A 54 -2.38 8.58 0.33
C GLU A 54 -1.36 8.02 -0.67
N LEU A 55 -1.73 7.99 -1.94
CA LEU A 55 -0.86 7.53 -3.03
C LEU A 55 -0.24 8.74 -3.72
N HIS A 56 1.09 8.75 -3.81
CA HIS A 56 1.87 9.80 -4.45
C HIS A 56 2.92 9.18 -5.38
N ASP A 57 2.70 9.15 -6.70
CA ASP A 57 3.66 8.72 -7.74
C ASP A 57 4.78 7.74 -7.30
N GLY A 58 4.39 6.53 -6.88
CA GLY A 58 5.31 5.46 -6.46
C GLY A 58 5.62 5.40 -4.96
N PHE A 59 5.09 6.34 -4.19
CA PHE A 59 5.12 6.40 -2.73
C PHE A 59 3.72 6.22 -2.13
N LEU A 60 3.69 5.72 -0.90
CA LEU A 60 2.53 5.76 -0.02
C LEU A 60 2.86 6.62 1.19
N MET A 61 2.02 7.60 1.48
CA MET A 61 1.99 8.25 2.78
C MET A 61 1.01 7.47 3.64
N VAL A 62 1.45 6.97 4.78
CA VAL A 62 0.68 6.14 5.70
C VAL A 62 0.59 6.87 7.03
N GLU A 63 -0.63 7.12 7.48
CA GLU A 63 -0.90 7.77 8.75
C GLU A 63 -1.67 6.80 9.66
N ALA A 64 -1.12 6.60 10.85
CA ALA A 64 -1.69 5.83 11.93
C ALA A 64 -2.66 6.70 12.74
N GLY A 65 -3.84 6.17 13.06
CA GLY A 65 -4.74 6.74 14.05
C GLY A 65 -4.51 6.17 15.45
N ASP A 66 -5.16 6.72 16.46
CA ASP A 66 -4.99 6.33 17.87
C ASP A 66 -5.27 4.84 18.14
N GLU A 67 -6.19 4.23 17.40
CA GLU A 67 -6.57 2.83 17.54
C GLU A 67 -5.92 1.93 16.47
N THR A 68 -5.06 2.47 15.62
CA THR A 68 -4.41 1.67 14.56
C THR A 68 -3.26 0.83 15.12
N PRO A 69 -3.07 -0.40 14.60
CA PRO A 69 -1.93 -1.21 14.96
C PRO A 69 -0.61 -0.57 14.51
N ASP A 70 0.50 -1.03 15.07
CA ASP A 70 1.83 -0.61 14.63
C ASP A 70 2.08 -1.03 13.17
N LEU A 71 2.54 -0.08 12.34
CA LEU A 71 2.75 -0.29 10.91
C LEU A 71 3.79 -1.37 10.62
N GLN A 72 4.87 -1.45 11.40
CA GLN A 72 5.90 -2.48 11.22
C GLN A 72 5.31 -3.88 11.48
N THR A 73 4.49 -4.00 12.51
CA THR A 73 3.78 -5.25 12.86
C THR A 73 2.85 -5.69 11.73
N VAL A 74 2.06 -4.78 11.17
CA VAL A 74 1.16 -5.08 10.04
C VAL A 74 1.97 -5.49 8.80
N LEU A 75 3.03 -4.77 8.45
CA LEU A 75 3.88 -5.13 7.32
C LEU A 75 4.55 -6.52 7.54
N ALA A 76 4.97 -6.84 8.76
CA ALA A 76 5.51 -8.16 9.09
C ALA A 76 4.48 -9.28 8.92
N HIS A 77 3.22 -9.03 9.29
CA HIS A 77 2.09 -9.95 9.07
C HIS A 77 1.80 -10.15 7.58
N ILE A 78 1.73 -9.09 6.77
CA ILE A 78 1.57 -9.22 5.31
C ILE A 78 2.73 -10.03 4.68
N ARG A 79 3.94 -9.87 5.23
CA ARG A 79 5.13 -10.61 4.81
C ARG A 79 5.11 -12.08 5.24
N SER A 80 4.41 -12.45 6.31
CA SER A 80 4.28 -13.87 6.71
C SER A 80 3.45 -14.67 5.69
N GLY A 81 2.67 -13.98 4.86
CA GLY A 81 1.75 -14.59 3.91
C GLY A 81 0.40 -14.93 4.52
N GLU A 82 0.12 -14.46 5.73
CA GLU A 82 -1.21 -14.54 6.32
C GLU A 82 -2.23 -13.81 5.41
N PRO A 83 -3.44 -14.39 5.26
CA PRO A 83 -4.46 -13.82 4.40
C PRO A 83 -4.90 -12.45 4.94
N VAL A 84 -4.79 -11.43 4.10
CA VAL A 84 -5.26 -10.07 4.39
C VAL A 84 -6.64 -9.90 3.76
N ASP A 85 -7.61 -9.50 4.55
CA ASP A 85 -8.90 -9.06 4.00
C ASP A 85 -8.74 -7.66 3.43
N LEU A 86 -8.49 -7.58 2.12
CA LEU A 86 -8.35 -6.31 1.40
C LEU A 86 -9.65 -5.50 1.37
N PHE A 87 -10.79 -6.14 1.57
CA PHE A 87 -12.10 -5.53 1.36
C PHE A 87 -12.81 -5.15 2.65
N ALA A 88 -12.32 -5.58 3.82
CA ALA A 88 -12.85 -5.21 5.14
C ALA A 88 -12.99 -3.68 5.35
N GLY A 89 -12.10 -2.88 4.75
CA GLY A 89 -12.13 -1.41 4.79
C GLY A 89 -12.60 -0.72 3.49
N ALA A 90 -13.01 -1.49 2.48
CA ALA A 90 -13.38 -0.96 1.17
C ALA A 90 -14.82 -0.40 1.19
N GLY A 91 -14.99 0.83 1.69
CA GLY A 91 -16.31 1.46 1.80
C GLY A 91 -17.07 1.64 0.47
N ASN A 92 -16.38 1.59 -0.69
CA ASN A 92 -17.04 1.59 -1.98
C ASN A 92 -16.19 0.91 -3.08
N LEU A 93 -16.61 -0.29 -3.51
CA LEU A 93 -16.02 -1.02 -4.65
C LEU A 93 -16.67 -0.66 -6.00
N MET A 94 -17.64 0.26 -6.00
CA MET A 94 -18.42 0.60 -7.18
C MET A 94 -17.74 1.68 -8.01
N SER A 95 -16.88 1.28 -8.95
CA SER A 95 -16.23 2.20 -9.89
C SER A 95 -16.88 2.23 -11.28
N GLU A 96 -17.61 1.20 -11.69
CA GLU A 96 -18.07 1.06 -13.08
C GLU A 96 -19.58 0.97 -13.23
N LYS A 97 -20.05 1.26 -14.45
CA LYS A 97 -21.48 1.34 -14.82
C LYS A 97 -22.28 0.09 -14.45
N PHE A 98 -21.65 -1.08 -14.44
CA PHE A 98 -22.31 -2.36 -14.16
C PHE A 98 -22.14 -2.85 -12.73
N HIS A 99 -21.29 -2.19 -11.92
CA HIS A 99 -21.09 -2.58 -10.51
C HIS A 99 -22.40 -2.57 -9.69
N PRO A 100 -23.41 -1.71 -9.96
CA PRO A 100 -24.72 -1.79 -9.30
C PRO A 100 -25.50 -3.09 -9.48
N TYR A 101 -25.13 -3.90 -10.47
CA TYR A 101 -25.80 -5.17 -10.75
C TYR A 101 -24.96 -6.38 -10.29
N LEU A 102 -23.78 -6.15 -9.74
CA LEU A 102 -22.90 -7.21 -9.24
C LEU A 102 -23.11 -7.40 -7.75
N SER A 103 -23.09 -8.66 -7.31
CA SER A 103 -22.99 -8.97 -5.89
C SER A 103 -21.58 -8.62 -5.38
N GLN A 104 -21.45 -8.43 -4.06
CA GLN A 104 -20.17 -8.14 -3.42
C GLN A 104 -19.04 -9.12 -3.85
N PRO A 105 -19.22 -10.45 -3.88
CA PRO A 105 -18.17 -11.37 -4.35
C PRO A 105 -17.77 -11.15 -5.82
N LEU A 106 -18.70 -10.74 -6.69
CA LEU A 106 -18.39 -10.46 -8.10
C LEU A 106 -17.63 -9.14 -8.25
N LEU A 107 -17.90 -8.14 -7.40
CA LEU A 107 -17.14 -6.88 -7.35
C LEU A 107 -15.69 -7.13 -6.91
N GLU A 108 -15.50 -7.96 -5.89
CA GLU A 108 -14.18 -8.33 -5.40
C GLU A 108 -13.37 -9.10 -6.46
N LEU A 109 -14.02 -10.06 -7.13
CA LEU A 109 -13.39 -10.81 -8.24
C LEU A 109 -13.00 -9.90 -9.40
N ASP A 110 -13.86 -8.95 -9.78
CA ASP A 110 -13.54 -7.97 -10.83
C ASP A 110 -12.35 -7.09 -10.43
N ALA A 111 -12.34 -6.58 -9.20
CA ALA A 111 -11.25 -5.75 -8.68
C ALA A 111 -9.92 -6.52 -8.66
N ILE A 112 -9.92 -7.78 -8.22
CA ILE A 112 -8.75 -8.67 -8.24
C ILE A 112 -8.29 -8.94 -9.68
N SER A 113 -9.21 -9.19 -10.60
CA SER A 113 -8.85 -9.53 -11.99
C SER A 113 -8.30 -8.34 -12.78
N SER A 114 -8.67 -7.11 -12.44
CA SER A 114 -8.41 -5.94 -13.29
C SER A 114 -7.45 -4.91 -12.68
N LYS A 115 -7.48 -4.72 -11.36
CA LYS A 115 -6.91 -3.53 -10.69
C LYS A 115 -6.07 -3.83 -9.46
N LEU A 116 -6.11 -5.06 -8.94
CA LEU A 116 -5.36 -5.49 -7.76
C LEU A 116 -4.44 -6.67 -8.08
N ALA A 117 -3.41 -6.87 -7.26
CA ALA A 117 -2.50 -8.00 -7.36
C ALA A 117 -2.17 -8.56 -5.95
N PRO A 118 -3.14 -9.17 -5.25
CA PRO A 118 -2.97 -9.64 -3.87
C PRO A 118 -1.77 -10.58 -3.71
N ASP A 119 -1.57 -11.50 -4.66
CA ASP A 119 -0.49 -12.50 -4.66
C ASP A 119 0.92 -11.88 -4.65
N THR A 120 1.04 -10.59 -4.96
CA THR A 120 2.32 -9.88 -5.01
C THR A 120 2.67 -9.16 -3.72
N LEU A 121 1.75 -9.06 -2.77
CA LEU A 121 1.91 -8.31 -1.52
C LEU A 121 3.07 -8.81 -0.69
N THR A 122 3.12 -10.11 -0.40
CA THR A 122 4.18 -10.73 0.41
C THR A 122 5.57 -10.44 -0.15
N ALA A 123 5.75 -10.65 -1.46
CA ALA A 123 7.02 -10.40 -2.13
C ALA A 123 7.38 -8.89 -2.16
N MET A 124 6.38 -8.02 -2.22
CA MET A 124 6.60 -6.58 -2.21
C MET A 124 6.97 -6.07 -0.82
N VAL A 125 6.24 -6.49 0.23
CA VAL A 125 6.52 -6.09 1.60
C VAL A 125 7.84 -6.64 2.11
N GLY A 126 8.26 -7.82 1.65
CA GLY A 126 9.62 -8.33 1.90
C GLY A 126 10.75 -7.46 1.35
N ARG A 127 10.47 -6.54 0.41
CA ARG A 127 11.43 -5.51 -0.04
C ARG A 127 11.34 -4.22 0.76
N ILE A 128 10.25 -4.02 1.49
CA ILE A 128 9.97 -2.80 2.24
C ILE A 128 10.58 -2.89 3.63
N VAL A 129 10.34 -4.02 4.31
CA VAL A 129 10.80 -4.27 5.67
C VAL A 129 11.87 -5.37 5.67
N PRO A 130 13.07 -5.13 6.23
CA PRO A 130 14.10 -6.16 6.37
C PRO A 130 13.59 -7.32 7.24
N ALA A 131 14.07 -8.54 6.95
CA ALA A 131 13.65 -9.78 7.61
C ALA A 131 13.69 -9.69 9.14
#